data_AF-A0A2V9GHX3-F1
#
_entry.id   AF-A0A2V9GHX3-F1
#
_cell.length_a   1.000
_cell.length_b   1.000
_cell.length_c   1.000
_cell.angle_alpha   90.00
_cell.angle_beta   90.00
_cell.angle_gamma   90.00
#
_symmetry.space_group_name_H-M   'P 1'
#
loop_
_entity.id
_entity.type
_entity.pdbx_description
1 polymer ?
#
loop_
_entity_poly.entity_id
_entity_poly.type
_entity_poly.pdbx_seq_one_letter_code
_entity_poly.pdbx_strand_id
1 'polypeptide(L)'
;MPVMERGALGVRITCWAIQEDEMRVAGRQIGLGFRFGVAALALLIDIGGFCAATYAQAVGAALSGLVTDEKGGAVPNATVSIKNVGTGVVREVSTNGDGFYSAPNLLPGAYEVRVIAPGFQSFVQKEIGLTVGAQQALNMSLKVGQLNQMVEVSAAPPDVQTSSSTISSTVDSNTVRELPLNGRDWTSLAALEPGVSNIPSQAGTGFSANKGNRGFGSQLSNGGHRANENTYRVNGIVINDYSNGAPGGASGLNLGVDGIQEFSVLTSDYTAEYGRTSGAVINAITKSGTDEFHGTAFFFDRDKIFDAKNFFDPAGPIAPFRRV
;
A
#
# COMPACT_ATOMS: atom_id res chain seq x y z
N MET A 1 31.39 -66.95 26.39
CA MET A 1 30.21 -67.85 26.41
C MET A 1 28.99 -67.00 26.79
N PRO A 2 27.89 -67.13 26.03
CA PRO A 2 26.69 -66.31 26.16
C PRO A 2 25.74 -66.85 27.23
N VAL A 3 24.72 -66.09 27.61
CA VAL A 3 23.29 -66.43 27.58
C VAL A 3 22.48 -65.35 28.31
N MET A 4 21.37 -64.97 27.68
CA MET A 4 20.36 -64.02 28.14
C MET A 4 19.49 -64.57 29.28
N GLU A 5 19.01 -63.69 30.15
CA GLU A 5 17.61 -63.74 30.62
C GLU A 5 17.10 -62.38 31.12
N ARG A 6 15.78 -62.23 31.07
CA ARG A 6 14.99 -60.99 31.15
C ARG A 6 14.76 -60.50 32.58
N GLY A 7 14.52 -59.20 32.76
CA GLY A 7 13.93 -58.65 33.99
C GLY A 7 13.64 -57.15 33.88
N ALA A 8 12.37 -56.80 33.69
CA ALA A 8 11.88 -55.42 33.59
C ALA A 8 11.91 -54.68 34.93
N LEU A 9 12.25 -53.39 34.91
CA LEU A 9 12.03 -52.45 36.01
C LEU A 9 11.43 -51.16 35.43
N GLY A 10 10.12 -51.01 35.67
CA GLY A 10 9.35 -49.82 35.35
C GLY A 10 9.42 -48.78 36.46
N VAL A 11 9.27 -47.52 36.09
CA VAL A 11 8.99 -46.41 37.00
C VAL A 11 7.51 -46.08 36.87
N ARG A 12 6.72 -46.51 37.87
CA ARG A 12 5.32 -46.12 38.07
C ARG A 12 5.31 -44.84 38.90
N ILE A 13 4.74 -43.76 38.37
CA ILE A 13 4.29 -42.62 39.18
C ILE A 13 2.85 -42.94 39.58
N THR A 14 2.68 -43.30 40.84
CA THR A 14 1.39 -43.60 41.47
C THR A 14 0.59 -42.32 41.71
N CYS A 15 -0.61 -42.31 41.15
CA CYS A 15 -1.69 -41.38 41.46
C CYS A 15 -2.10 -41.58 42.93
N TRP A 16 -1.99 -40.53 43.75
CA TRP A 16 -2.57 -40.50 45.08
C TRP A 16 -4.04 -40.10 44.97
N ALA A 17 -4.91 -41.06 45.29
CA ALA A 17 -6.34 -40.84 45.46
C ALA A 17 -6.56 -39.94 46.69
N ILE A 18 -7.29 -38.83 46.51
CA ILE A 18 -7.86 -38.06 47.61
C ILE A 18 -9.29 -38.56 47.79
N GLN A 19 -9.49 -39.11 48.99
CA GLN A 19 -10.72 -39.64 49.55
C GLN A 19 -11.89 -38.66 49.41
N GLU A 20 -12.98 -39.09 48.80
CA GLU A 20 -14.26 -38.34 48.77
C GLU A 20 -14.96 -38.53 50.12
N ASP A 21 -15.11 -37.45 50.89
CA ASP A 21 -15.95 -37.40 52.07
C ASP A 21 -17.26 -36.68 51.69
N GLU A 22 -18.38 -37.37 51.89
CA GLU A 22 -19.70 -36.91 51.47
C GLU A 22 -20.15 -35.68 52.29
N MET A 23 -20.21 -34.52 51.64
CA MET A 23 -20.98 -33.37 52.12
C MET A 23 -22.21 -33.20 51.25
N ARG A 24 -23.34 -33.74 51.71
CA ARG A 24 -24.68 -33.42 51.21
C ARG A 24 -24.99 -31.96 51.53
N VAL A 25 -24.77 -31.07 50.57
CA VAL A 25 -25.37 -29.73 50.53
C VAL A 25 -26.12 -29.58 49.21
N ALA A 26 -27.37 -29.18 49.34
CA ALA A 26 -28.35 -29.10 48.28
C ALA A 26 -27.95 -28.13 47.15
N GLY A 27 -28.20 -28.56 45.91
CA GLY A 27 -28.59 -27.68 44.82
C GLY A 27 -27.48 -27.13 43.92
N ARG A 28 -27.51 -27.63 42.67
CA ARG A 28 -27.05 -26.98 41.42
C ARG A 28 -25.60 -27.22 41.02
N GLN A 29 -25.42 -28.21 40.14
CA GLN A 29 -24.20 -28.47 39.40
C GLN A 29 -23.85 -27.28 38.49
N ILE A 30 -22.76 -26.57 38.78
CA ILE A 30 -22.19 -25.56 37.88
C ILE A 30 -21.14 -26.27 37.03
N GLY A 31 -21.47 -26.38 35.74
CA GLY A 31 -20.87 -27.33 34.81
C GLY A 31 -19.40 -27.10 34.47
N LEU A 32 -18.79 -28.21 34.07
CA LEU A 32 -17.47 -28.40 33.47
C LEU A 32 -17.13 -27.39 32.33
N GLY A 33 -18.12 -26.72 31.74
CA GLY A 33 -17.95 -25.68 30.71
C GLY A 33 -17.26 -24.39 31.18
N PHE A 34 -17.27 -24.07 32.48
CA PHE A 34 -16.63 -22.85 32.98
C PHE A 34 -15.09 -22.91 32.92
N ARG A 35 -14.52 -24.11 33.05
CA ARG A 35 -13.06 -24.33 32.99
C ARG A 35 -12.50 -24.27 31.57
N PHE A 36 -13.27 -24.70 30.56
CA PHE A 36 -12.90 -24.58 29.16
C PHE A 36 -13.02 -23.13 28.64
N GLY A 37 -13.97 -22.35 29.16
CA GLY A 37 -14.13 -20.94 28.79
C GLY A 37 -12.95 -20.05 29.21
N VAL A 38 -12.38 -20.27 30.39
CA VAL A 38 -11.23 -19.49 30.90
C VAL A 38 -9.95 -19.82 30.13
N ALA A 39 -9.74 -21.09 29.75
CA ALA A 39 -8.59 -21.49 28.92
C ALA A 39 -8.68 -20.95 27.48
N ALA A 40 -9.88 -20.90 26.89
CA ALA A 40 -10.11 -20.30 25.58
C ALA A 40 -9.93 -18.77 25.59
N LEU A 41 -10.34 -18.10 26.67
CA LEU A 41 -10.15 -16.66 26.86
C LEU A 41 -8.66 -16.30 27.04
N ALA A 42 -7.90 -17.11 27.77
CA ALA A 42 -6.46 -16.91 27.95
C ALA A 42 -5.69 -17.10 26.62
N LEU A 43 -6.08 -18.09 25.81
CA LEU A 43 -5.49 -18.30 24.47
C LEU A 43 -5.81 -17.14 23.51
N LEU A 44 -7.01 -16.56 23.59
CA LEU A 44 -7.41 -15.39 22.79
C LEU A 44 -6.66 -14.11 23.21
N ILE A 45 -6.32 -13.97 24.50
CA ILE A 45 -5.55 -12.83 25.02
C ILE A 45 -4.07 -12.96 24.63
N ASP A 46 -3.50 -14.18 24.64
CA ASP A 46 -2.12 -14.42 24.19
C ASP A 46 -1.95 -14.21 22.66
N ILE A 47 -2.96 -14.54 21.85
CA ILE A 47 -2.94 -14.26 20.40
C ILE A 47 -3.11 -12.75 20.12
N GLY A 48 -3.83 -12.02 20.98
CA GLY A 48 -3.98 -10.56 20.88
C GLY A 48 -2.73 -9.77 21.31
N GLY A 49 -1.88 -10.33 22.18
CA GLY A 49 -0.68 -9.68 22.71
C GLY A 49 0.51 -9.62 21.74
N PHE A 50 0.49 -10.40 20.65
CA PHE A 50 1.58 -10.48 19.68
C PHE A 50 1.32 -9.71 18.36
N CYS A 51 0.52 -8.64 18.41
CA CYS A 51 0.55 -7.61 17.36
C CYS A 51 1.79 -6.72 17.57
N ALA A 52 2.98 -7.27 17.34
CA ALA A 52 4.11 -6.42 17.00
C ALA A 52 3.73 -5.69 15.70
N ALA A 53 3.72 -4.35 15.75
CA ALA A 53 3.51 -3.51 14.57
C ALA A 53 4.60 -3.81 13.55
N THR A 54 4.34 -4.72 12.62
CA THR A 54 5.23 -5.02 11.51
C THR A 54 5.03 -3.94 10.46
N TYR A 55 5.92 -2.95 10.44
CA TYR A 55 5.96 -1.89 9.42
C TYR A 55 6.51 -2.39 8.06
N ALA A 56 6.08 -3.58 7.62
CA ALA A 56 6.57 -4.21 6.39
C ALA A 56 5.85 -3.74 5.12
N GLN A 57 4.88 -2.82 5.23
CA GLN A 57 4.19 -2.27 4.07
C GLN A 57 5.01 -1.12 3.46
N ALA A 58 5.81 -1.46 2.44
CA ALA A 58 6.52 -0.50 1.60
C ALA A 58 5.61 0.02 0.48
N VAL A 59 4.68 0.90 0.87
CA VAL A 59 3.61 1.37 -0.01
C VAL A 59 3.81 2.81 -0.46
N GLY A 60 4.60 3.58 0.32
CA GLY A 60 4.78 5.01 0.12
C GLY A 60 6.00 5.38 -0.74
N ALA A 61 6.29 6.67 -0.81
CA ALA A 61 7.55 7.20 -1.30
C ALA A 61 8.69 6.93 -0.30
N ALA A 62 9.93 6.95 -0.77
CA ALA A 62 11.12 6.93 0.06
C ALA A 62 11.92 8.21 -0.16
N LEU A 63 12.32 8.86 0.93
CA LEU A 63 13.24 9.98 0.91
C LEU A 63 14.55 9.56 1.55
N SER A 64 15.67 9.83 0.87
CA SER A 64 17.01 9.52 1.39
C SER A 64 18.00 10.59 0.96
N GLY A 65 19.18 10.62 1.57
CA GLY A 65 20.22 11.55 1.14
C GLY A 65 21.38 11.61 2.11
N LEU A 66 22.36 12.45 1.78
CA LEU A 66 23.47 12.81 2.65
C LEU A 66 23.29 14.19 3.26
N VAL A 67 23.67 14.31 4.52
CA VAL A 67 23.87 15.58 5.23
C VAL A 67 25.37 15.82 5.36
N THR A 68 25.83 16.90 4.72
CA THR A 68 27.25 17.30 4.71
C THR A 68 27.44 18.71 5.29
N ASP A 69 28.67 19.10 5.59
CA ASP A 69 29.04 20.49 5.90
C ASP A 69 29.43 21.26 4.61
N GLU A 70 29.71 22.57 4.72
CA GLU A 70 30.17 23.40 3.59
C GLU A 70 31.51 22.94 2.97
N LYS A 71 32.28 22.09 3.67
CA LYS A 71 33.55 21.52 3.20
C LYS A 71 33.38 20.11 2.61
N GLY A 72 32.15 19.59 2.57
CA GLY A 72 31.83 18.25 2.08
C GLY A 72 32.06 17.13 3.10
N GLY A 73 32.34 17.45 4.37
CA GLY A 73 32.43 16.47 5.45
C GLY A 73 31.05 15.94 5.85
N ALA A 74 30.94 14.65 6.16
CA ALA A 74 29.69 14.05 6.63
C ALA A 74 29.30 14.58 8.03
N VAL A 75 28.01 14.84 8.24
CA VAL A 75 27.48 15.26 9.55
C VAL A 75 26.71 14.09 10.20
N PRO A 76 27.32 13.37 11.15
CA PRO A 76 26.67 12.28 11.84
C PRO A 76 25.73 12.78 12.94
N ASN A 77 24.72 11.96 13.29
CA ASN A 77 23.74 12.23 14.34
C ASN A 77 22.95 13.54 14.17
N ALA A 78 22.80 14.02 12.94
CA ALA A 78 21.87 15.09 12.63
C ALA A 78 20.43 14.56 12.70
N THR A 79 19.54 15.27 13.38
CA THR A 79 18.11 14.97 13.43
C THR A 79 17.43 15.55 12.21
N VAL A 80 16.84 14.68 11.40
CA VAL A 80 16.06 15.03 10.21
C VAL A 80 14.58 14.83 10.51
N SER A 81 13.83 15.93 10.57
CA SER A 81 12.38 15.97 10.78
C SER A 81 11.69 16.18 9.43
N ILE A 82 10.93 15.17 8.99
CA ILE A 82 10.19 15.16 7.73
C ILE A 82 8.71 15.32 8.04
N LYS A 83 8.16 16.52 7.79
CA LYS A 83 6.76 16.87 8.09
C LYS A 83 5.92 16.83 6.82
N ASN A 84 4.85 16.06 6.82
CA ASN A 84 3.82 16.14 5.78
C ASN A 84 3.00 17.42 6.00
N VAL A 85 2.94 18.29 4.99
CA VAL A 85 2.25 19.59 5.09
C VAL A 85 0.74 19.43 5.14
N GLY A 86 0.18 18.41 4.48
CA GLY A 86 -1.26 18.18 4.40
C GLY A 86 -1.89 17.45 5.61
N THR A 87 -1.11 16.62 6.30
CA THR A 87 -1.60 15.84 7.48
C THR A 87 -0.94 16.26 8.80
N GLY A 88 0.08 17.13 8.76
CA GLY A 88 0.84 17.53 9.93
C GLY A 88 1.74 16.45 10.54
N VAL A 89 1.71 15.21 10.03
CA VAL A 89 2.48 14.08 10.56
C VAL A 89 3.98 14.33 10.37
N VAL A 90 4.74 14.19 11.46
CA VAL A 90 6.20 14.34 11.47
C VAL A 90 6.86 12.98 11.63
N ARG A 91 7.84 12.70 10.78
CA ARG A 91 8.73 11.56 10.89
C ARG A 91 10.15 12.02 11.15
N GLU A 92 10.70 11.59 12.28
CA GLU A 92 12.08 11.90 12.64
C GLU A 92 13.00 10.72 12.33
N VAL A 93 14.14 10.99 11.70
CA VAL A 93 15.22 10.04 11.46
C VAL A 93 16.56 10.72 11.76
N SER A 94 17.55 9.94 12.21
CA SER A 94 18.89 10.45 12.48
C SER A 94 19.88 10.01 11.40
N THR A 95 20.84 10.85 11.06
CA THR A 95 21.93 10.47 10.13
C THR A 95 22.89 9.47 10.77
N ASN A 96 23.41 8.56 9.95
CA ASN A 96 24.44 7.59 10.37
C ASN A 96 25.85 8.22 10.41
N GLY A 97 26.89 7.42 10.65
CA GLY A 97 28.28 7.86 10.70
C GLY A 97 28.79 8.53 9.42
N ASP A 98 28.21 8.17 8.27
CA ASP A 98 28.54 8.71 6.95
C ASP A 98 27.63 9.90 6.56
N GLY A 99 26.80 10.39 7.48
CA GLY A 99 25.86 11.49 7.24
C GLY A 99 24.64 11.08 6.41
N PHE A 100 24.46 9.80 6.12
CA PHE A 100 23.35 9.29 5.34
C PHE A 100 22.09 9.10 6.20
N TYR A 101 20.93 9.43 5.64
CA TYR A 101 19.61 9.16 6.23
C TYR A 101 18.68 8.51 5.21
N SER A 102 17.70 7.76 5.71
CA SER A 102 16.65 7.14 4.89
C SER A 102 15.33 7.08 5.66
N ALA A 103 14.27 7.53 5.00
CA ALA A 103 12.89 7.53 5.48
C ALA A 103 11.98 6.85 4.43
N PRO A 104 11.88 5.51 4.45
CA PRO A 104 11.02 4.76 3.54
C PRO A 104 9.56 4.79 4.02
N ASN A 105 8.57 4.71 3.14
CA ASN A 105 7.13 4.63 3.45
C ASN A 105 6.51 5.97 3.88
N LEU A 106 6.84 7.05 3.19
CA LEU A 106 6.17 8.35 3.30
C LEU A 106 4.92 8.35 2.40
N LEU A 107 3.81 8.88 2.89
CA LEU A 107 2.61 9.03 2.06
C LEU A 107 2.88 10.03 0.92
N PRO A 108 2.28 9.88 -0.27
CA PRO A 108 2.40 10.90 -1.30
C PRO A 108 1.83 12.24 -0.85
N GLY A 109 2.52 13.32 -1.19
CA GLY A 109 2.14 14.69 -0.82
C GLY A 109 3.33 15.63 -0.74
N ALA A 110 3.06 16.84 -0.24
CA ALA A 110 4.07 17.86 -0.03
C ALA A 110 4.70 17.76 1.37
N TYR A 111 6.02 17.88 1.43
CA TYR A 111 6.81 17.75 2.65
C TYR A 111 7.69 18.98 2.94
N GLU A 112 7.86 19.26 4.23
CA GLU A 112 8.90 20.13 4.78
C GLU A 112 9.93 19.26 5.49
N VAL A 113 11.20 19.40 5.12
CA VAL A 113 12.32 18.69 5.75
C VAL A 113 13.17 19.67 6.53
N ARG A 114 13.33 19.40 7.83
CA ARG A 114 14.16 20.19 8.73
C ARG A 114 15.31 19.34 9.25
N VAL A 115 16.52 19.87 9.21
CA VAL A 115 17.73 19.22 9.75
C VAL A 115 18.31 20.06 10.88
N ILE A 116 18.59 19.41 12.01
CA ILE A 116 19.22 20.01 13.18
C ILE A 116 20.42 19.16 13.58
N ALA A 117 21.57 19.78 13.73
CA ALA A 117 22.78 19.14 14.25
C ALA A 117 23.49 20.09 15.24
N PRO A 118 24.05 19.60 16.36
CA PRO A 118 24.81 20.43 17.29
C PRO A 118 25.99 21.13 16.60
N GLY A 119 26.12 22.45 16.79
CA GLY A 119 27.19 23.25 16.18
C GLY A 119 26.93 23.71 14.74
N PHE A 120 25.77 23.36 14.18
CA PHE A 120 25.32 23.79 12.86
C PHE A 120 24.05 24.64 12.95
N GLN A 121 23.85 25.47 11.92
CA GLN A 121 22.59 26.17 11.69
C GLN A 121 21.49 25.17 11.30
N SER A 122 20.25 25.42 11.71
CA SER A 122 19.12 24.59 11.27
C SER A 122 18.85 24.84 9.79
N PHE A 123 18.68 23.78 9.02
CA PHE A 123 18.32 23.86 7.61
C PHE A 123 16.86 23.43 7.43
N VAL A 124 16.10 24.18 6.64
CA VAL A 124 14.69 23.87 6.33
C VAL A 124 14.50 23.96 4.82
N GLN A 125 14.07 22.86 4.22
CA GLN A 125 13.65 22.78 2.83
C GLN A 125 12.14 22.57 2.80
N LYS A 126 11.43 23.44 2.08
CA LYS A 126 9.98 23.34 1.89
C LYS A 126 9.64 22.82 0.49
N GLU A 127 8.35 22.48 0.33
CA GLU A 127 7.74 22.13 -0.96
C GLU A 127 8.38 20.93 -1.67
N ILE A 128 8.78 19.91 -0.89
CA ILE A 128 9.26 18.65 -1.46
C ILE A 128 8.05 17.79 -1.83
N GLY A 129 7.77 17.67 -3.12
CA GLY A 129 6.71 16.80 -3.63
C GLY A 129 7.18 15.35 -3.68
N LEU A 130 6.44 14.45 -3.04
CA LEU A 130 6.68 13.00 -3.11
C LEU A 130 5.49 12.32 -3.78
N THR A 131 5.75 11.58 -4.86
CA THR A 131 4.78 10.79 -5.62
C THR A 131 4.83 9.30 -5.24
N VAL A 132 3.83 8.53 -5.66
CA VAL A 132 3.70 7.09 -5.35
C VAL A 132 4.87 6.29 -5.89
N GLY A 133 5.60 5.62 -4.99
CA GLY A 133 6.76 4.80 -5.34
C GLY A 133 8.01 5.59 -5.73
N ALA A 134 8.00 6.92 -5.53
CA ALA A 134 9.17 7.75 -5.74
C ALA A 134 10.29 7.40 -4.75
N GLN A 135 11.53 7.36 -5.25
CA GLN A 135 12.73 7.23 -4.42
C GLN A 135 13.55 8.50 -4.54
N GLN A 136 13.18 9.58 -3.85
CA GLN A 136 13.89 10.86 -4.03
C GLN A 136 15.15 10.94 -3.17
N ALA A 137 16.24 11.45 -3.78
CA ALA A 137 17.48 11.76 -3.10
C ALA A 137 17.57 13.27 -2.80
N LEU A 138 17.58 13.65 -1.53
CA LEU A 138 17.73 15.03 -1.07
C LEU A 138 19.00 15.18 -0.24
N ASN A 139 20.05 15.64 -0.89
CA ASN A 139 21.32 15.97 -0.25
C ASN A 139 21.25 17.40 0.33
N MET A 140 21.70 17.57 1.56
CA MET A 140 21.62 18.84 2.29
C MET A 140 23.00 19.21 2.82
N SER A 141 23.40 20.48 2.67
CA SER A 141 24.66 21.00 3.21
C SER A 141 24.37 21.98 4.34
N LEU A 142 24.88 21.68 5.54
CA LEU A 142 24.72 22.47 6.75
C LEU A 142 25.86 23.48 6.89
N LYS A 143 25.48 24.69 7.29
CA LYS A 143 26.44 25.75 7.62
C LYS A 143 26.81 25.69 9.09
N VAL A 144 28.10 25.85 9.38
CA VAL A 144 28.58 25.97 10.75
C VAL A 144 28.07 27.29 11.34
N GLY A 145 27.42 27.24 12.49
CA GLY A 145 26.85 28.42 13.12
C GLY A 145 26.01 28.10 14.35
N GLN A 146 25.49 29.13 15.02
CA GLN A 146 24.66 28.95 16.21
C GLN A 146 23.28 28.38 15.83
N LEU A 147 22.72 27.55 16.72
CA LEU A 147 21.40 26.90 16.61
C LEU A 147 20.23 27.87 16.30
N ASN A 148 20.39 29.17 16.58
CA ASN A 148 19.35 30.18 16.37
C ASN A 148 19.33 30.78 14.95
N GLN A 149 20.25 30.40 14.06
CA GLN A 149 20.22 30.82 12.66
C GLN A 149 19.62 29.71 11.80
N MET A 150 18.59 30.06 11.02
CA MET A 150 17.85 29.15 10.15
C MET A 150 18.08 29.52 8.69
N VAL A 151 18.46 28.53 7.89
CA VAL A 151 18.50 28.63 6.42
C VAL A 151 17.23 28.00 5.88
N GLU A 152 16.36 28.83 5.30
CA GLU A 152 15.14 28.37 4.64
C GLU A 152 15.33 28.42 3.13
N VAL A 153 15.13 27.29 2.46
CA VAL A 153 15.11 27.19 1.00
C VAL A 153 13.66 26.98 0.58
N SER A 154 13.07 27.99 -0.04
CA SER A 154 11.67 27.98 -0.50
C SER A 154 11.50 27.54 -1.95
N ALA A 155 12.59 27.26 -2.68
CA ALA A 155 12.50 26.80 -4.06
C ALA A 155 12.45 25.28 -4.08
N ALA A 156 11.39 24.71 -4.67
CA ALA A 156 11.27 23.28 -4.90
C ALA A 156 12.48 22.78 -5.73
N PRO A 157 13.14 21.68 -5.34
CA PRO A 157 14.15 21.03 -6.18
C PRO A 157 13.50 20.65 -7.52
N PRO A 158 14.24 20.68 -8.65
CA PRO A 158 13.71 20.13 -9.90
C PRO A 158 13.33 18.66 -9.68
N ASP A 159 12.14 18.28 -10.17
CA ASP A 159 11.49 16.96 -9.97
C ASP A 159 12.16 15.83 -10.78
N VAL A 160 13.47 15.94 -11.00
CA VAL A 160 14.26 14.99 -11.77
C VAL A 160 14.64 13.85 -10.85
N GLN A 161 14.04 12.69 -11.09
CA GLN A 161 14.41 11.47 -10.39
C GLN A 161 15.78 10.97 -10.88
N THR A 162 16.86 11.30 -10.17
CA THR A 162 18.23 10.87 -10.53
C THR A 162 18.65 9.54 -9.88
N SER A 163 17.82 9.00 -9.00
CA SER A 163 18.11 7.82 -8.17
C SER A 163 17.69 6.50 -8.82
N SER A 164 16.79 6.54 -9.80
CA SER A 164 16.16 5.37 -10.39
C SER A 164 16.25 5.40 -11.92
N SER A 165 16.52 4.24 -12.51
CA SER A 165 16.47 4.02 -13.96
C SER A 165 15.08 3.58 -14.45
N THR A 166 14.08 3.53 -13.56
CA THR A 166 12.75 3.00 -13.88
C THR A 166 12.00 3.92 -14.85
N ILE A 167 11.41 3.34 -15.89
CA ILE A 167 10.45 4.05 -16.73
C ILE A 167 9.10 4.02 -16.02
N SER A 168 8.74 5.15 -15.42
CA SER A 168 7.47 5.33 -14.73
C SER A 168 6.73 6.55 -15.24
N SER A 169 5.42 6.50 -15.12
CA SER A 169 4.58 7.69 -15.23
C SER A 169 3.59 7.71 -14.09
N THR A 170 3.32 8.93 -13.63
CA THR A 170 2.43 9.22 -12.52
C THR A 170 1.28 10.05 -13.05
N VAL A 171 0.08 9.69 -12.63
CA VAL A 171 -1.13 10.41 -12.99
C VAL A 171 -1.83 10.89 -11.73
N ASP A 172 -1.96 12.21 -11.65
CA ASP A 172 -2.53 12.92 -10.50
C ASP A 172 -4.05 12.75 -10.39
N SER A 173 -4.57 12.90 -9.17
CA SER A 173 -6.00 12.81 -8.84
C SER A 173 -6.91 13.62 -9.78
N ASN A 174 -6.46 14.81 -10.20
CA ASN A 174 -7.25 15.68 -11.08
C ASN A 174 -7.48 15.03 -12.44
N THR A 175 -6.42 14.53 -13.05
CA THR A 175 -6.48 13.80 -14.32
C THR A 175 -7.33 12.54 -14.19
N VAL A 176 -7.20 11.81 -13.07
CA VAL A 176 -8.04 10.63 -12.78
C VAL A 176 -9.52 10.99 -12.72
N ARG A 177 -9.86 12.17 -12.18
CA ARG A 177 -11.25 12.61 -11.98
C ARG A 177 -11.86 13.24 -13.23
N GLU A 178 -11.09 14.01 -13.98
CA GLU A 178 -11.57 14.82 -15.10
C GLU A 178 -11.73 14.01 -16.39
N LEU A 179 -11.00 12.90 -16.52
CA LEU A 179 -11.14 12.06 -17.70
C LEU A 179 -12.46 11.28 -17.69
N PRO A 180 -13.18 11.24 -18.82
CA PRO A 180 -14.46 10.54 -18.93
C PRO A 180 -14.23 9.02 -18.92
N LEU A 181 -14.19 8.45 -17.72
CA LEU A 181 -13.93 7.03 -17.53
C LEU A 181 -15.23 6.24 -17.51
N ASN A 182 -15.35 5.28 -18.42
CA ASN A 182 -16.47 4.35 -18.44
C ASN A 182 -16.42 3.48 -17.17
N GLY A 183 -17.44 3.60 -16.31
CA GLY A 183 -17.51 2.87 -15.05
C GLY A 183 -16.57 3.37 -13.94
N ARG A 184 -15.91 4.53 -14.11
CA ARG A 184 -14.95 5.10 -13.12
C ARG A 184 -13.85 4.12 -12.71
N ASP A 185 -13.38 3.31 -13.66
CA ASP A 185 -12.25 2.40 -13.46
C ASP A 185 -10.93 3.13 -13.71
N TRP A 186 -10.20 3.41 -12.64
CA TRP A 186 -8.92 4.10 -12.69
C TRP A 186 -7.85 3.30 -13.45
N THR A 187 -7.96 1.96 -13.54
CA THR A 187 -6.94 1.14 -14.23
C THR A 187 -6.92 1.36 -15.73
N SER A 188 -8.04 1.81 -16.31
CA SER A 188 -8.12 2.13 -17.73
C SER A 188 -7.24 3.33 -18.12
N LEU A 189 -6.88 4.19 -17.17
CA LEU A 189 -5.98 5.33 -17.40
C LEU A 189 -4.54 4.89 -17.64
N ALA A 190 -4.13 3.71 -17.15
CA ALA A 190 -2.80 3.19 -17.44
C ALA A 190 -2.61 2.94 -18.95
N ALA A 191 -3.68 2.82 -19.74
CA ALA A 191 -3.60 2.73 -21.21
C ALA A 191 -3.24 4.06 -21.91
N LEU A 192 -3.19 5.18 -21.18
CA LEU A 192 -2.63 6.44 -21.68
C LEU A 192 -1.11 6.41 -21.70
N GLU A 193 -0.50 5.47 -20.99
CA GLU A 193 0.95 5.37 -20.89
C GLU A 193 1.57 4.71 -22.12
N PRO A 194 2.75 5.17 -22.58
CA PRO A 194 3.45 4.58 -23.69
C PRO A 194 3.71 3.08 -23.46
N GLY A 195 3.41 2.27 -24.47
CA GLY A 195 3.63 0.83 -24.42
C GLY A 195 2.52 0.05 -23.72
N VAL A 196 1.54 0.71 -23.09
CA VAL A 196 0.36 0.06 -22.51
C VAL A 196 -0.78 0.04 -23.53
N SER A 197 -1.40 -1.13 -23.69
CA SER A 197 -2.53 -1.34 -24.58
C SER A 197 -3.66 -2.11 -23.88
N ASN A 198 -4.90 -1.69 -24.09
CA ASN A 198 -6.07 -2.43 -23.63
C ASN A 198 -6.26 -3.69 -24.51
N ILE A 199 -6.37 -4.85 -23.87
CA ILE A 199 -6.71 -6.09 -24.56
C ILE A 199 -8.20 -6.37 -24.36
N PRO A 200 -9.01 -6.39 -25.44
CA PRO A 200 -10.42 -6.75 -25.37
C PRO A 200 -10.60 -8.28 -25.29
N SER A 201 -9.77 -8.99 -24.53
CA SER A 201 -9.85 -10.44 -24.35
C SER A 201 -10.89 -10.86 -23.32
N GLN A 202 -11.44 -9.90 -22.57
CA GLN A 202 -12.50 -10.19 -21.62
C GLN A 202 -13.83 -10.31 -22.36
N ALA A 203 -14.44 -11.50 -22.29
CA ALA A 203 -15.81 -11.69 -22.73
C ALA A 203 -16.71 -10.63 -22.05
N GLY A 204 -17.53 -9.95 -22.84
CA GLY A 204 -18.45 -8.93 -22.33
C GLY A 204 -19.25 -9.45 -21.14
N THR A 205 -19.71 -8.52 -20.30
CA THR A 205 -20.50 -8.73 -19.07
C THR A 205 -21.90 -9.30 -19.36
N GLY A 206 -21.97 -10.37 -20.14
CA GLY A 206 -23.14 -11.22 -20.25
C GLY A 206 -23.36 -11.94 -18.93
N PHE A 207 -24.62 -12.07 -18.54
CA PHE A 207 -25.14 -12.66 -17.30
C PHE A 207 -24.68 -14.10 -16.98
N SER A 208 -23.78 -14.68 -17.79
CA SER A 208 -23.24 -16.03 -17.69
C SER A 208 -21.73 -16.11 -17.38
N ALA A 209 -21.05 -14.99 -17.14
CA ALA A 209 -19.67 -15.02 -16.63
C ALA A 209 -19.72 -15.30 -15.11
N ASN A 210 -19.21 -16.46 -14.69
CA ASN A 210 -19.10 -16.93 -13.31
C ASN A 210 -18.80 -15.80 -12.31
N LYS A 211 -19.86 -15.28 -11.69
CA LYS A 211 -19.83 -14.22 -10.67
C LYS A 211 -19.17 -14.81 -9.42
N GLY A 212 -17.86 -14.63 -9.31
CA GLY A 212 -17.07 -15.12 -8.17
C GLY A 212 -15.58 -15.32 -8.44
N ASN A 213 -15.14 -15.33 -9.72
CA ASN A 213 -13.76 -15.68 -10.06
C ASN A 213 -12.99 -14.66 -10.90
N ARG A 214 -13.57 -13.54 -11.33
CA ARG A 214 -12.90 -12.60 -12.25
C ARG A 214 -13.15 -11.14 -11.89
N GLY A 215 -12.11 -10.31 -12.06
CA GLY A 215 -12.16 -8.86 -11.88
C GLY A 215 -12.92 -8.20 -13.02
N PHE A 216 -13.62 -7.09 -12.76
CA PHE A 216 -14.39 -6.37 -13.79
C PHE A 216 -13.60 -5.25 -14.50
N GLY A 217 -12.33 -5.05 -14.13
CA GLY A 217 -11.50 -4.03 -14.76
C GLY A 217 -10.89 -4.46 -16.10
N SER A 218 -10.41 -3.49 -16.87
CA SER A 218 -9.82 -3.73 -18.19
C SER A 218 -8.52 -4.54 -18.09
N GLN A 219 -8.31 -5.45 -19.04
CA GLN A 219 -7.05 -6.17 -19.16
C GLN A 219 -6.05 -5.32 -19.95
N LEU A 220 -4.86 -5.12 -19.42
CA LEU A 220 -3.80 -4.34 -20.06
C LEU A 220 -2.68 -5.26 -20.55
N SER A 221 -1.96 -4.89 -21.61
CA SER A 221 -0.65 -5.43 -21.98
C SER A 221 0.34 -4.29 -22.02
N ASN A 222 1.55 -4.53 -21.52
CA ASN A 222 2.66 -3.58 -21.58
C ASN A 222 3.78 -4.17 -22.42
N GLY A 223 4.30 -3.45 -23.42
CA GLY A 223 5.52 -3.83 -24.14
C GLY A 223 5.49 -5.22 -24.81
N GLY A 224 4.30 -5.75 -25.13
CA GLY A 224 4.13 -7.09 -25.71
C GLY A 224 3.99 -8.24 -24.69
N HIS A 225 4.01 -7.92 -23.38
CA HIS A 225 3.73 -8.88 -22.32
C HIS A 225 2.27 -9.34 -22.32
N ARG A 226 2.01 -10.50 -21.71
CA ARG A 226 0.64 -11.01 -21.57
C ARG A 226 -0.12 -10.22 -20.51
N ALA A 227 -1.45 -10.13 -20.65
CA ALA A 227 -2.27 -9.41 -19.67
C ALA A 227 -2.17 -9.96 -18.24
N ASN A 228 -1.89 -11.25 -18.10
CA ASN A 228 -1.73 -11.92 -16.82
C ASN A 228 -0.32 -11.79 -16.22
N GLU A 229 0.56 -11.02 -16.85
CA GLU A 229 1.93 -10.74 -16.36
C GLU A 229 2.04 -9.36 -15.70
N ASN A 230 0.94 -8.59 -15.70
CA ASN A 230 0.84 -7.31 -15.01
C ASN A 230 0.38 -7.51 -13.56
N THR A 231 0.83 -6.62 -12.69
CA THR A 231 0.41 -6.58 -11.29
C THR A 231 -0.28 -5.26 -10.98
N TYR A 232 -1.50 -5.34 -10.45
CA TYR A 232 -2.27 -4.19 -9.98
C TYR A 232 -2.22 -4.17 -8.46
N ARG A 233 -1.84 -3.03 -7.89
CA ARG A 233 -1.70 -2.86 -6.44
C ARG A 233 -2.46 -1.64 -5.98
N VAL A 234 -3.15 -1.77 -4.86
CA VAL A 234 -3.72 -0.64 -4.14
C VAL A 234 -3.12 -0.63 -2.75
N ASN A 235 -2.53 0.50 -2.37
CA ASN A 235 -1.76 0.62 -1.14
C ASN A 235 -0.76 -0.55 -1.00
N GLY A 236 -0.07 -0.89 -2.09
CA GLY A 236 0.90 -1.99 -2.23
C GLY A 236 0.36 -3.41 -2.10
N ILE A 237 -0.94 -3.59 -1.82
CA ILE A 237 -1.62 -4.88 -1.80
C ILE A 237 -2.03 -5.25 -3.22
N VAL A 238 -1.68 -6.46 -3.66
CA VAL A 238 -2.05 -6.97 -4.99
C VAL A 238 -3.57 -7.20 -5.06
N ILE A 239 -4.22 -6.61 -6.07
CA ILE A 239 -5.67 -6.69 -6.31
C ILE A 239 -6.03 -7.40 -7.61
N ASN A 240 -5.10 -8.18 -8.17
CA ASN A 240 -5.36 -9.02 -9.33
C ASN A 240 -6.46 -10.06 -9.02
N ASP A 241 -7.24 -10.39 -10.05
CA ASP A 241 -8.21 -11.47 -9.96
C ASP A 241 -7.55 -12.87 -9.91
N TYR A 242 -8.37 -13.92 -9.77
CA TYR A 242 -7.88 -15.31 -9.72
C TYR A 242 -7.06 -15.71 -10.94
N SER A 243 -7.36 -15.16 -12.13
CA SER A 243 -6.62 -15.43 -13.36
C SER A 243 -5.39 -14.54 -13.57
N ASN A 244 -5.09 -13.70 -12.59
CA ASN A 244 -4.09 -12.64 -12.63
C ASN A 244 -4.27 -11.63 -13.78
N GLY A 245 -5.44 -11.59 -14.42
CA GLY A 245 -5.62 -10.96 -15.73
C GLY A 245 -6.35 -9.62 -15.72
N ALA A 246 -7.17 -9.36 -14.70
CA ALA A 246 -7.92 -8.12 -14.55
C ALA A 246 -7.81 -7.58 -13.11
N PRO A 247 -7.90 -6.26 -12.91
CA PRO A 247 -7.98 -5.66 -11.59
C PRO A 247 -9.38 -5.82 -10.98
N GLY A 248 -9.42 -5.88 -9.65
CA GLY A 248 -10.61 -6.18 -8.86
C GLY A 248 -10.49 -7.60 -8.32
N GLY A 249 -10.37 -7.73 -7.00
CA GLY A 249 -10.14 -9.01 -6.33
C GLY A 249 -11.29 -10.01 -6.52
N ALA A 250 -11.35 -11.08 -5.73
CA ALA A 250 -12.37 -12.13 -5.90
C ALA A 250 -13.84 -11.63 -5.90
N SER A 251 -14.11 -10.49 -5.26
CA SER A 251 -15.42 -9.82 -5.27
C SER A 251 -15.74 -9.03 -6.54
N GLY A 252 -14.80 -8.91 -7.48
CA GLY A 252 -14.89 -8.13 -8.72
C GLY A 252 -14.88 -6.61 -8.53
N LEU A 253 -14.89 -6.13 -7.28
CA LEU A 253 -14.98 -4.71 -6.96
C LEU A 253 -13.57 -4.08 -6.96
N ASN A 254 -13.46 -2.95 -7.66
CA ASN A 254 -12.31 -2.06 -7.60
C ASN A 254 -12.75 -0.74 -6.94
N LEU A 255 -11.84 -0.03 -6.29
CA LEU A 255 -12.10 1.32 -5.81
C LEU A 255 -12.40 2.21 -7.02
N GLY A 256 -13.41 3.07 -6.91
CA GLY A 256 -13.66 4.10 -7.91
C GLY A 256 -12.57 5.17 -7.88
N VAL A 257 -12.49 5.96 -8.95
CA VAL A 257 -11.56 7.10 -9.06
C VAL A 257 -11.60 8.08 -7.88
N ASP A 258 -12.73 8.19 -7.18
CA ASP A 258 -12.89 9.10 -6.04
C ASP A 258 -12.02 8.72 -4.85
N GLY A 259 -11.79 7.42 -4.67
CA GLY A 259 -10.97 6.89 -3.58
C GLY A 259 -9.48 6.89 -3.88
N ILE A 260 -9.08 7.14 -5.12
CA ILE A 260 -7.68 7.11 -5.56
C ILE A 260 -7.10 8.53 -5.53
N GLN A 261 -5.99 8.69 -4.81
CA GLN A 261 -5.25 9.95 -4.77
C GLN A 261 -4.37 10.08 -6.01
N GLU A 262 -3.63 9.02 -6.32
CA GLU A 262 -2.62 9.01 -7.35
C GLU A 262 -2.39 7.57 -7.77
N PHE A 263 -2.00 7.37 -9.03
CA PHE A 263 -1.49 6.09 -9.47
C PHE A 263 -0.19 6.26 -10.27
N SER A 264 0.68 5.27 -10.19
CA SER A 264 1.90 5.17 -10.97
C SER A 264 1.92 3.87 -11.76
N VAL A 265 2.46 3.96 -12.97
CA VAL A 265 2.63 2.82 -13.89
C VAL A 265 4.12 2.65 -14.13
N LEU A 266 4.65 1.51 -13.74
CA LEU A 266 6.04 1.13 -13.93
C LEU A 266 6.07 0.13 -15.09
N THR A 267 6.67 0.51 -16.23
CA THR A 267 6.64 -0.30 -17.46
C THR A 267 7.92 -1.11 -17.66
N SER A 268 9.09 -0.60 -17.26
CA SER A 268 10.37 -1.31 -17.33
C SER A 268 11.31 -0.92 -16.18
N ASP A 269 12.36 -1.71 -15.97
CA ASP A 269 13.47 -1.40 -15.06
C ASP A 269 13.05 -1.06 -13.62
N TYR A 270 11.93 -1.63 -13.17
CA TYR A 270 11.48 -1.58 -11.79
C TYR A 270 12.30 -2.55 -10.92
N THR A 271 12.44 -2.23 -9.64
CA THR A 271 13.29 -2.99 -8.72
C THR A 271 12.67 -4.36 -8.40
N ALA A 272 13.51 -5.27 -7.88
CA ALA A 272 13.10 -6.63 -7.50
C ALA A 272 12.04 -6.69 -6.38
N GLU A 273 11.71 -5.57 -5.74
CA GLU A 273 10.65 -5.48 -4.72
C GLU A 273 9.26 -5.80 -5.30
N TYR A 274 9.08 -5.54 -6.60
CA TYR A 274 7.85 -5.86 -7.34
C TYR A 274 7.90 -7.25 -7.99
N GLY A 275 8.47 -8.25 -7.29
CA GLY A 275 8.55 -9.62 -7.78
C GLY A 275 7.20 -10.25 -8.16
N ARG A 276 7.25 -11.41 -8.84
CA ARG A 276 6.08 -12.15 -9.39
C ARG A 276 5.35 -11.42 -10.54
N THR A 277 6.02 -10.47 -11.19
CA THR A 277 5.51 -9.75 -12.35
C THR A 277 6.61 -9.69 -13.41
N SER A 278 6.24 -9.75 -14.69
CA SER A 278 7.16 -9.56 -15.82
C SER A 278 6.69 -8.46 -16.77
N GLY A 279 5.40 -8.09 -16.70
CA GLY A 279 4.82 -6.95 -17.41
C GLY A 279 4.91 -5.67 -16.59
N ALA A 280 3.86 -4.85 -16.65
CA ALA A 280 3.77 -3.59 -15.90
C ALA A 280 3.34 -3.79 -14.44
N VAL A 281 3.80 -2.89 -13.59
CA VAL A 281 3.33 -2.74 -12.20
C VAL A 281 2.52 -1.46 -12.12
N ILE A 282 1.25 -1.61 -11.81
CA ILE A 282 0.31 -0.50 -11.65
C ILE A 282 0.05 -0.35 -10.16
N ASN A 283 0.54 0.74 -9.57
CA ASN A 283 0.35 1.06 -8.16
C ASN A 283 -0.64 2.21 -8.02
N ALA A 284 -1.62 2.07 -7.15
CA ALA A 284 -2.50 3.15 -6.74
C ALA A 284 -2.42 3.36 -5.24
N ILE A 285 -2.52 4.61 -4.82
CA ILE A 285 -2.65 4.98 -3.42
C ILE A 285 -4.01 5.62 -3.20
N THR A 286 -4.68 5.19 -2.13
CA THR A 286 -5.97 5.77 -1.75
C THR A 286 -5.77 7.12 -1.10
N LYS A 287 -6.75 8.02 -1.27
CA LYS A 287 -6.76 9.30 -0.57
C LYS A 287 -6.64 9.10 0.93
N SER A 288 -5.65 9.78 1.51
CA SER A 288 -5.51 9.93 2.96
C SER A 288 -6.31 11.15 3.43
N GLY A 289 -6.80 11.12 4.67
CA GLY A 289 -7.49 12.26 5.25
C GLY A 289 -6.52 13.41 5.51
N THR A 290 -6.87 14.62 5.07
CA THR A 290 -6.23 15.88 5.49
C THR A 290 -6.94 16.48 6.70
N ASP A 291 -6.33 17.51 7.28
CA ASP A 291 -6.93 18.27 8.40
C ASP A 291 -8.14 19.14 7.98
N GLU A 292 -8.39 19.27 6.68
CA GLU A 292 -9.54 20.00 6.15
C GLU A 292 -10.74 19.08 5.95
N PHE A 293 -11.95 19.63 6.13
CA PHE A 293 -13.17 18.86 5.88
C PHE A 293 -13.41 18.68 4.38
N HIS A 294 -13.49 17.43 3.92
CA HIS A 294 -13.79 17.08 2.54
C HIS A 294 -14.76 15.90 2.43
N GLY A 295 -15.45 15.81 1.29
CA GLY A 295 -16.41 14.76 1.00
C GLY A 295 -16.79 14.77 -0.48
N THR A 296 -17.24 13.62 -1.00
CA THR A 296 -17.65 13.48 -2.40
C THR A 296 -19.03 12.86 -2.46
N ALA A 297 -19.91 13.43 -3.27
CA ALA A 297 -21.20 12.87 -3.62
C ALA A 297 -21.23 12.66 -5.13
N PHE A 298 -21.82 11.55 -5.57
CA PHE A 298 -21.96 11.21 -6.98
C PHE A 298 -23.37 10.68 -7.26
N PHE A 299 -23.82 10.91 -8.48
CA PHE A 299 -25.08 10.41 -9.01
C PHE A 299 -24.81 9.76 -10.37
N PHE A 300 -25.38 8.58 -10.59
CA PHE A 300 -25.26 7.87 -11.85
C PHE A 300 -26.63 7.77 -12.50
N ASP A 301 -26.71 8.24 -13.74
CA ASP A 301 -27.83 7.95 -14.62
C ASP A 301 -27.26 7.58 -15.97
N ARG A 302 -27.55 6.35 -16.39
CA ARG A 302 -27.16 5.85 -17.71
C ARG A 302 -28.42 5.41 -18.40
N ASP A 303 -28.90 6.27 -19.29
CA ASP A 303 -30.13 6.10 -20.03
C ASP A 303 -29.86 6.25 -21.53
N LYS A 304 -30.55 5.45 -22.34
CA LYS A 304 -30.50 5.47 -23.81
C LYS A 304 -30.70 6.88 -24.40
N ILE A 305 -31.35 7.79 -23.67
CA ILE A 305 -31.55 9.19 -24.12
C ILE A 305 -30.24 9.96 -24.29
N PHE A 306 -29.16 9.53 -23.64
CA PHE A 306 -27.83 10.15 -23.73
C PHE A 306 -26.85 9.37 -24.63
N ASP A 307 -27.23 8.19 -25.12
CA ASP A 307 -26.35 7.36 -25.94
C ASP A 307 -26.39 7.80 -27.42
N ALA A 308 -25.23 7.77 -28.07
CA ALA A 308 -25.12 7.92 -29.52
C ALA A 308 -25.21 6.55 -30.21
N LYS A 309 -25.85 6.50 -31.38
CA LYS A 309 -25.95 5.26 -32.16
C LYS A 309 -24.59 4.92 -32.78
N ASN A 310 -24.15 3.66 -32.66
CA ASN A 310 -22.91 3.22 -33.30
C ASN A 310 -23.10 3.19 -34.83
N PHE A 311 -22.08 3.56 -35.59
CA PHE A 311 -22.11 3.56 -37.06
C PHE A 311 -22.48 2.20 -37.66
N PHE A 312 -22.11 1.11 -36.98
CA PHE A 312 -22.37 -0.27 -37.41
C PHE A 312 -23.69 -0.86 -36.89
N ASP A 313 -24.47 -0.10 -36.11
CA ASP A 313 -25.74 -0.62 -35.60
C ASP A 313 -26.82 -0.68 -36.70
N PRO A 314 -27.66 -1.74 -36.73
CA PRO A 314 -28.73 -1.88 -37.71
C PRO A 314 -29.70 -0.69 -37.66
N ALA A 315 -30.33 -0.36 -38.79
CA ALA A 315 -31.34 0.69 -38.86
C ALA A 315 -32.47 0.42 -37.83
N GLY A 316 -32.76 1.39 -36.96
CA GLY A 316 -33.64 1.19 -35.80
C GLY A 316 -33.31 2.10 -34.60
N PRO A 317 -34.20 2.16 -33.58
CA PRO A 317 -33.99 2.93 -32.36
C PRO A 317 -32.86 2.33 -31.51
N ILE A 318 -32.19 3.18 -30.72
CA ILE A 318 -31.16 2.74 -29.76
C ILE A 318 -31.78 1.74 -28.79
N ALA A 319 -31.07 0.63 -28.55
CA ALA A 319 -31.54 -0.43 -27.67
C ALA A 319 -31.87 0.15 -26.26
N PRO A 320 -32.99 -0.26 -25.65
CA PRO A 320 -33.37 0.29 -24.36
C PRO A 320 -32.39 -0.15 -23.27
N PHE A 321 -31.65 0.82 -22.72
CA PHE A 321 -30.77 0.65 -21.58
C PHE A 321 -31.07 1.76 -20.57
N ARG A 322 -31.32 1.38 -19.31
CA ARG A 322 -31.51 2.32 -18.19
C ARG A 322 -30.91 1.73 -16.92
N ARG A 323 -30.00 2.48 -16.28
CA ARG A 323 -29.39 2.14 -15.00
C ARG A 323 -29.24 3.43 -14.18
N VAL A 324 -29.83 3.43 -12.99
CA VAL A 324 -29.77 4.50 -11.99
C VAL A 324 -29.10 3.93 -10.74
#